data_AF-A0A4V2AHC0-F1
#
_entry.id   AF-A0A4V2AHC0-F1
#
_cell.length_a   1.000
_cell.length_b   1.000
_cell.length_c   1.000
_cell.angle_alpha   90.00
_cell.angle_beta   90.00
_cell.angle_gamma   90.00
#
_symmetry.space_group_name_H-M   'P 1'
#
loop_
_entity.id
_entity.type
_entity.pdbx_description
1 polymer ?
#
loop_
_entity_poly.entity_id
_entity_poly.type
_entity_poly.pdbx_seq_one_letter_code
_entity_poly.pdbx_strand_id
1 'polypeptide(L)'
;MPEARVYVCPVCGAFAREGERQCGHCRAALATLRCGYCFELSFPGDLHCRGCGQELGLHPVPEQSGLGCPDCKVPLHAYQASAGELLACEACGGQMVPHTLLRALVEQREALGRAVPSPMATPRGNPLSDPVRYRPCPSCAQLMNRKNFGGTSGVVVDVCSLHGTFFDAGELPRVLDFVRRGGLAKANAALAAQASSSQRAPSTRFPPARESVGPTLLEDLAGIVGFLVDVLARK
;
A
#
# COMPACT_ATOMS: atom_id res chain seq x y z
N MET A 1 -14.28 7.39 -5.57
CA MET A 1 -13.96 7.76 -4.18
C MET A 1 -13.80 6.47 -3.38
N PRO A 2 -12.60 6.01 -3.02
CA PRO A 2 -12.50 5.19 -1.82
C PRO A 2 -12.92 6.12 -0.67
N GLU A 3 -14.10 5.90 -0.09
CA GLU A 3 -14.54 6.69 1.07
C GLU A 3 -13.44 6.64 2.13
N ALA A 4 -12.81 7.79 2.39
CA ALA A 4 -11.93 7.95 3.54
C ALA A 4 -12.76 7.59 4.77
N ARG A 5 -12.21 6.72 5.62
CA ARG A 5 -12.91 6.32 6.85
C ARG A 5 -13.18 7.58 7.67
N VAL A 6 -14.43 7.72 8.10
CA VAL A 6 -14.83 8.75 9.06
C VAL A 6 -14.79 8.13 10.44
N TYR A 7 -14.12 8.80 11.36
CA TYR A 7 -14.05 8.43 12.76
C TYR A 7 -14.78 9.45 13.60
N VAL A 8 -15.16 9.04 14.81
CA VAL A 8 -15.78 9.90 15.81
C VAL A 8 -14.76 10.13 16.92
N CYS A 9 -14.49 11.39 17.27
CA CYS A 9 -13.59 11.75 18.35
C CYS A 9 -14.10 11.15 19.68
N PRO A 10 -13.27 10.40 20.43
CA PRO A 10 -13.71 9.75 21.65
C PRO A 10 -13.93 10.72 22.81
N VAL A 11 -13.44 11.97 22.68
CA VAL A 11 -13.54 13.00 23.72
C VAL A 11 -14.78 13.89 23.52
N CYS A 12 -15.07 14.34 22.29
CA CYS A 12 -16.13 15.32 22.04
C CYS A 12 -17.17 14.90 20.99
N GLY A 13 -17.04 13.72 20.37
CA GLY A 13 -17.99 13.24 19.37
C GLY A 13 -17.90 13.89 17.99
N ALA A 14 -16.99 14.84 17.76
CA ALA A 14 -16.82 15.45 16.44
C ALA A 14 -16.30 14.44 15.41
N PHE A 15 -16.72 14.58 14.16
CA PHE A 15 -16.21 13.78 13.05
C PHE A 15 -14.75 14.14 12.74
N ALA A 16 -13.97 13.11 12.42
CA ALA A 16 -12.59 13.24 11.96
C ALA A 16 -12.38 12.33 10.75
N ARG A 17 -11.55 12.78 9.80
CA ARG A 17 -11.20 12.00 8.63
C ARG A 17 -9.99 11.11 8.89
N GLU A 18 -9.85 10.06 8.10
CA GLU A 18 -8.63 9.26 8.05
C GLU A 18 -7.39 10.12 7.78
N GLY A 19 -6.34 9.91 8.57
CA GLY A 19 -5.12 10.72 8.54
C GLY A 19 -5.13 11.92 9.50
N GLU A 20 -6.28 12.32 10.06
CA GLU A 20 -6.33 13.36 11.08
C GLU A 20 -5.74 12.87 12.42
N ARG A 21 -4.72 13.59 12.89
CA ARG A 21 -3.98 13.26 14.12
C ARG A 21 -4.51 14.00 15.34
N GLN A 22 -5.29 15.05 15.14
CA GLN A 22 -5.92 15.86 16.18
C GLN A 22 -7.32 16.23 15.75
N CYS A 23 -8.25 16.27 16.71
CA CYS A 23 -9.61 16.69 16.45
C CYS A 23 -9.66 18.19 16.09
N GLY A 24 -10.25 18.53 14.95
CA GLY A 24 -10.44 19.93 14.55
C GLY A 24 -11.33 20.76 15.51
N HIS A 25 -12.12 20.11 16.36
CA HIS A 25 -13.00 20.77 17.32
C HIS A 25 -12.36 20.92 18.70
N CYS A 26 -12.03 19.83 19.39
CA CYS A 26 -11.52 19.85 20.76
C CYS A 26 -10.00 19.68 20.87
N ARG A 27 -9.29 19.49 19.75
CA ARG A 27 -7.83 19.28 19.66
C ARG A 27 -7.30 18.02 20.36
N ALA A 28 -8.17 17.14 20.86
CA ALA A 28 -7.75 15.85 21.38
C ALA A 28 -6.97 15.06 20.32
N ALA A 29 -5.92 14.37 20.75
CA ALA A 29 -5.17 13.47 19.90
C ALA A 29 -6.08 12.32 19.43
N LEU A 30 -6.05 12.06 18.12
CA LEU A 30 -6.87 11.04 17.46
C LEU A 30 -5.98 9.87 17.07
N ALA A 31 -5.78 9.62 15.78
CA ALA A 31 -5.21 8.38 15.28
C ALA A 31 -3.67 8.35 15.44
N THR A 32 -3.14 8.26 16.67
CA THR A 32 -1.70 8.33 16.95
C THR A 32 -1.05 6.99 17.31
N LEU A 33 -1.83 6.03 17.82
CA LEU A 33 -1.31 4.72 18.22
C LEU A 33 -1.29 3.76 17.03
N ARG A 34 -0.11 3.23 16.69
CA ARG A 34 0.03 2.29 15.56
C ARG A 34 -0.05 0.85 16.05
N CYS A 35 -0.94 0.06 15.45
CA CYS A 35 -1.01 -1.38 15.71
C CYS A 35 0.24 -2.08 15.15
N GLY A 36 0.94 -2.87 15.98
CA GLY A 36 2.09 -3.68 15.54
C GLY A 36 1.73 -4.83 14.59
N TYR A 37 0.44 -5.17 14.47
CA TYR A 37 -0.04 -6.25 13.62
C TYR A 37 -0.53 -5.76 12.25
N CYS A 38 -1.54 -4.88 12.21
CA CYS A 38 -2.11 -4.42 10.93
C CYS A 38 -1.68 -3.02 10.51
N PHE A 39 -0.93 -2.31 11.36
CA PHE A 39 -0.45 -0.93 11.15
C PHE A 39 -1.54 0.14 11.03
N GLU A 40 -2.80 -0.20 11.34
CA GLU A 40 -3.88 0.76 11.48
C GLU A 40 -3.60 1.69 12.67
N LEU A 41 -3.96 2.95 12.51
CA LEU A 41 -3.87 3.93 13.57
C LEU A 41 -5.13 3.88 14.45
N SER A 42 -4.93 3.91 15.77
CA SER A 42 -5.94 3.86 16.82
C SER A 42 -5.79 5.08 17.74
N PHE A 43 -6.77 5.31 18.61
CA PHE A 43 -6.76 6.44 19.52
C PHE A 43 -5.89 6.20 20.77
N PRO A 44 -5.28 7.24 21.40
CA PRO A 44 -4.44 7.17 22.59
C PRO A 44 -4.96 6.40 23.82
N GLY A 45 -6.20 5.91 23.82
CA GLY A 45 -6.78 5.11 24.90
C GLY A 45 -7.46 3.82 24.43
N ASP A 46 -7.33 3.47 23.14
CA ASP A 46 -7.89 2.22 22.65
C ASP A 46 -7.10 1.04 23.22
N LEU A 47 -7.80 0.05 23.80
CA LEU A 47 -7.20 -1.21 24.25
C LEU A 47 -7.05 -2.22 23.10
N HIS A 48 -7.86 -2.07 22.05
CA HIS A 48 -7.88 -2.95 20.89
C HIS A 48 -7.80 -2.14 19.61
N CYS A 49 -7.08 -2.66 18.63
CA CYS A 49 -6.93 -2.02 17.34
C CYS A 49 -8.27 -1.89 16.63
N ARG A 50 -8.61 -0.67 16.20
CA ARG A 50 -9.85 -0.37 15.46
C ARG A 50 -9.94 -1.05 14.09
N GLY A 51 -8.81 -1.52 13.56
CA GLY A 51 -8.72 -2.19 12.26
C GLY A 51 -8.83 -3.71 12.35
N CYS A 52 -7.98 -4.35 13.16
CA CYS A 52 -7.91 -5.82 13.23
C CYS A 52 -8.44 -6.43 14.54
N GLY A 53 -8.76 -5.62 15.56
CA GLY A 53 -9.26 -6.08 16.86
C GLY A 53 -8.20 -6.68 17.79
N GLN A 54 -6.93 -6.76 17.39
CA GLN A 54 -5.85 -7.22 18.28
C GLN A 54 -5.64 -6.25 19.43
N GLU A 55 -5.26 -6.77 20.59
CA GLU A 55 -4.90 -5.94 21.74
C GLU A 55 -3.73 -5.00 21.39
N LEU A 56 -3.86 -3.74 21.78
CA LEU A 56 -2.80 -2.75 21.65
C LEU A 56 -1.91 -2.88 22.89
N GLY A 57 -0.75 -3.51 22.70
CA GLY A 57 0.28 -3.58 23.72
C GLY A 57 1.02 -2.26 23.90
N LEU A 58 2.08 -2.28 24.71
CA LEU A 58 2.98 -1.13 24.88
C LEU A 58 3.59 -0.75 23.53
N HIS A 59 3.46 0.51 23.16
CA HIS A 59 4.02 1.02 21.91
C HIS A 59 5.53 1.25 22.09
N PRO A 60 6.38 0.67 21.22
CA PRO A 60 7.78 1.01 21.22
C PRO A 60 7.93 2.50 20.91
N VAL A 61 8.81 3.19 21.64
CA VAL A 61 9.16 4.58 21.34
C VAL A 61 9.85 4.58 19.98
N PRO A 62 9.30 5.28 18.98
CA PRO A 62 9.90 5.25 17.66
C PRO A 62 11.22 6.04 17.64
N GLU A 63 12.19 5.54 16.87
CA GLU A 63 13.47 6.23 16.66
C GLU A 63 13.41 7.11 15.40
N GLN A 64 14.11 8.25 15.38
CA GLN A 64 14.16 9.09 14.18
C GLN A 64 15.06 8.45 13.12
N SER A 65 14.57 8.29 11.89
CA SER A 65 15.34 7.62 10.82
C SER A 65 16.22 8.54 9.98
N GLY A 66 16.23 9.85 10.28
CA GLY A 66 16.94 10.86 9.49
C GLY A 66 16.34 11.16 8.12
N LEU A 67 15.28 10.44 7.70
CA LEU A 67 14.60 10.62 6.41
C LEU A 67 13.37 11.51 6.53
N GLY A 68 13.04 12.25 5.47
CA GLY A 68 11.89 13.16 5.43
C GLY A 68 10.66 12.54 4.77
N CYS A 69 9.47 12.82 5.30
CA CYS A 69 8.20 12.46 4.68
C CYS A 69 8.08 13.15 3.31
N PRO A 70 7.71 12.43 2.23
CA PRO A 70 7.65 13.02 0.89
C PRO A 70 6.58 14.10 0.75
N ASP A 71 5.51 14.06 1.55
CA ASP A 71 4.45 15.08 1.53
C ASP A 71 4.70 16.18 2.56
N CYS A 72 4.86 15.80 3.83
CA CYS A 72 4.92 16.76 4.94
C CYS A 72 6.30 17.40 5.11
N LYS A 73 7.35 16.79 4.56
CA LYS A 73 8.76 17.19 4.74
C LYS A 73 9.26 17.17 6.19
N VAL A 74 8.51 16.55 7.10
CA VAL A 74 8.91 16.31 8.51
C VAL A 74 9.66 14.99 8.65
N PRO A 75 10.45 14.78 9.72
CA PRO A 75 11.15 13.52 9.96
C PRO A 75 10.21 12.31 10.02
N LEU A 76 10.63 11.24 9.37
CA LEU A 76 10.05 9.92 9.51
C LEU A 76 10.63 9.22 10.74
N HIS A 77 9.80 8.39 11.33
CA HIS A 77 10.07 7.66 12.56
C HIS A 77 10.06 6.16 12.26
N ALA A 78 11.06 5.43 12.72
CA ALA A 78 11.19 3.99 12.57
C ALA A 78 10.29 3.27 13.57
N TYR A 79 9.50 2.32 13.06
CA TYR A 79 8.64 1.45 13.84
C TYR A 79 9.02 0.00 13.55
N GLN A 80 9.29 -0.74 14.62
CA GLN A 80 9.59 -2.17 14.53
C GLN A 80 8.35 -2.97 14.16
N ALA A 81 8.48 -3.79 13.12
CA ALA A 81 7.55 -4.83 12.74
C ALA A 81 8.23 -6.20 12.90
N SER A 82 7.45 -7.28 12.86
CA SER A 82 7.96 -8.65 13.10
C SER A 82 9.06 -9.11 12.13
N ALA A 83 9.21 -8.47 10.97
CA ALA A 83 10.14 -8.86 9.92
C ALA A 83 11.04 -7.70 9.43
N GLY A 84 11.17 -6.64 10.22
CA GLY A 84 11.99 -5.47 9.89
C GLY A 84 11.34 -4.16 10.31
N GLU A 85 11.86 -3.06 9.81
CA GLU A 85 11.42 -1.71 10.17
C GLU A 85 10.64 -1.06 9.04
N LEU A 86 9.59 -0.32 9.42
CA LEU A 86 8.94 0.64 8.53
C LEU A 86 9.17 2.05 9.05
N LEU A 87 9.14 3.03 8.16
CA LEU A 87 9.25 4.42 8.52
C LEU A 87 7.88 5.07 8.39
N ALA A 88 7.40 5.79 9.40
CA ALA A 88 6.12 6.46 9.36
C ALA A 88 6.21 7.94 9.70
N CYS A 89 5.33 8.72 9.07
CA CYS A 89 5.14 10.13 9.36
C CYS A 89 4.11 10.29 10.46
N GLU A 90 4.48 10.98 11.55
CA GLU A 90 3.54 11.23 12.66
C GLU A 90 2.55 12.36 12.36
N ALA A 91 2.79 13.15 11.31
CA ALA A 91 1.92 14.25 10.89
C ALA A 91 0.79 13.80 9.95
N CYS A 92 1.10 13.04 8.89
CA CYS A 92 0.08 12.55 7.95
C CYS A 92 -0.29 11.08 8.13
N GLY A 93 0.47 10.30 8.91
CA GLY A 93 0.23 8.86 9.08
C GLY A 93 0.74 7.97 7.94
N GLY A 94 1.31 8.55 6.88
CA GLY A 94 1.91 7.83 5.75
C GLY A 94 3.13 7.00 6.14
N GLN A 95 3.41 5.95 5.37
CA GLN A 95 4.35 4.89 5.72
C GLN A 95 5.25 4.52 4.52
N MET A 96 6.55 4.57 4.70
CA MET A 96 7.54 3.97 3.80
C MET A 96 7.88 2.57 4.31
N VAL A 97 7.56 1.56 3.49
CA VAL A 97 7.79 0.15 3.82
C VAL A 97 8.86 -0.40 2.88
N PRO A 98 10.00 -0.89 3.40
CA PRO A 98 11.01 -1.55 2.59
C PRO A 98 10.46 -2.77 1.84
N HIS A 99 11.02 -3.09 0.67
CA HIS A 99 10.57 -4.23 -0.14
C HIS A 99 10.60 -5.55 0.60
N THR A 100 11.65 -5.77 1.39
CA THR A 100 11.83 -6.99 2.21
C THR A 100 10.72 -7.14 3.25
N LEU A 101 10.41 -6.06 3.97
CA LEU A 101 9.33 -6.05 4.95
C LEU A 101 7.97 -6.23 4.28
N LEU A 102 7.71 -5.52 3.18
CA LEU A 102 6.45 -5.65 2.46
C LEU A 102 6.23 -7.08 1.97
N ARG A 103 7.26 -7.75 1.45
CA ARG A 103 7.22 -9.17 1.07
C ARG A 103 6.77 -10.04 2.24
N ALA A 104 7.49 -9.94 3.37
CA ALA A 104 7.22 -10.76 4.55
C ALA A 104 5.80 -10.54 5.09
N LEU A 105 5.31 -9.29 5.10
CA LEU A 105 3.95 -8.98 5.53
C LEU A 105 2.90 -9.58 4.59
N VAL A 106 3.11 -9.51 3.27
CA VAL A 106 2.19 -10.07 2.27
C VAL A 106 2.14 -11.60 2.41
N GLU A 107 3.29 -12.27 2.45
CA GLU A 107 3.38 -13.73 2.62
C GLU A 107 2.69 -14.20 3.90
N GLN A 108 2.92 -13.51 5.02
CA GLN A 108 2.25 -13.80 6.27
C GLN A 108 0.72 -13.67 6.15
N ARG A 109 0.22 -12.64 5.47
CA ARG A 109 -1.23 -12.44 5.28
C ARG A 109 -1.85 -13.47 4.33
N GLU A 110 -1.13 -13.89 3.30
CA GLU A 110 -1.60 -14.97 2.42
C GLU A 110 -1.72 -16.30 3.18
N ALA A 111 -0.72 -16.64 3.99
CA ALA A 111 -0.75 -17.85 4.82
C ALA A 111 -1.95 -17.84 5.77
N LEU A 112 -2.20 -16.71 6.44
CA LEU A 112 -3.36 -16.53 7.31
C LEU A 112 -4.69 -16.62 6.56
N GLY A 113 -4.78 -16.04 5.36
CA GLY A 113 -5.97 -16.09 4.51
C GLY A 113 -6.34 -17.49 4.04
N ARG A 114 -5.35 -18.35 3.83
CA ARG A 114 -5.56 -19.78 3.52
C ARG A 114 -6.09 -20.56 4.72
N ALA A 115 -5.62 -20.22 5.93
CA ALA A 115 -6.05 -20.88 7.16
C ALA A 115 -7.46 -20.48 7.60
N VAL A 116 -7.84 -19.22 7.42
CA VAL A 116 -9.15 -18.68 7.81
C VAL A 116 -9.79 -17.92 6.64
N PRO A 117 -10.57 -18.62 5.79
CA PRO A 117 -11.23 -18.00 4.66
C PRO A 117 -12.24 -16.94 5.10
N SER A 118 -12.21 -15.77 4.47
CA SER A 118 -13.16 -14.68 4.71
C SER A 118 -13.70 -14.17 3.37
N PRO A 119 -15.02 -13.90 3.25
CA PRO A 119 -15.58 -13.38 2.02
C PRO A 119 -14.95 -12.03 1.65
N MET A 120 -14.68 -11.84 0.36
CA MET A 120 -14.18 -10.57 -0.16
C MET A 120 -15.31 -9.54 -0.22
N ALA A 121 -15.03 -8.31 0.18
CA ALA A 121 -15.84 -7.17 -0.23
C ALA A 121 -15.63 -6.90 -1.73
N THR A 122 -16.63 -6.32 -2.37
CA THR A 122 -16.58 -5.95 -3.80
C THR A 122 -15.47 -4.93 -4.07
N PRO A 123 -14.77 -5.04 -5.22
CA PRO A 123 -13.78 -4.05 -5.63
C PRO A 123 -14.41 -2.65 -5.65
N ARG A 124 -13.76 -1.68 -5.01
CA ARG A 124 -14.15 -0.27 -5.11
C ARG A 124 -13.70 0.29 -6.47
N GLY A 125 -14.42 1.29 -6.97
CA GLY A 125 -14.24 1.86 -8.32
C GLY A 125 -12.82 2.37 -8.62
N ASN A 126 -12.55 2.73 -9.89
CA ASN A 126 -11.21 3.06 -10.38
C ASN A 126 -10.49 4.14 -9.54
N PRO A 127 -9.47 3.76 -8.74
CA PRO A 127 -8.84 4.65 -7.76
C PRO A 127 -7.79 5.58 -8.40
N LEU A 128 -7.50 5.42 -9.70
CA LEU A 128 -6.54 6.26 -10.44
C LEU A 128 -7.17 7.57 -10.98
N SER A 129 -8.38 7.91 -10.54
CA SER A 129 -9.10 9.12 -10.95
C SER A 129 -8.71 10.38 -10.16
N ASP A 130 -7.91 10.24 -9.11
CA ASP A 130 -7.44 11.35 -8.28
C ASP A 130 -6.31 12.16 -8.96
N PRO A 131 -6.16 13.47 -8.65
CA PRO A 131 -5.06 14.27 -9.18
C PRO A 131 -3.70 13.64 -8.91
N VAL A 132 -2.92 13.42 -9.97
CA VAL A 132 -1.61 12.76 -9.88
C VAL A 132 -0.65 13.65 -9.09
N ARG A 133 -0.15 13.14 -7.96
CA ARG A 133 0.92 13.75 -7.18
C ARG A 133 2.19 12.92 -7.36
N TYR A 134 3.22 13.51 -7.97
CA TYR A 134 4.53 12.88 -8.10
C TYR A 134 5.28 12.99 -6.77
N ARG A 135 5.59 11.85 -6.14
CA ARG A 135 6.30 11.80 -4.86
C ARG A 135 7.75 11.32 -5.06
N PRO A 136 8.75 12.05 -4.56
CA PRO A 136 10.13 11.57 -4.53
C PRO A 136 10.33 10.52 -3.43
N CYS A 137 11.18 9.54 -3.67
CA CYS A 137 11.60 8.58 -2.65
C CYS A 137 12.36 9.29 -1.51
N PRO A 138 11.99 9.08 -0.24
CA PRO A 138 12.72 9.64 0.91
C PRO A 138 14.21 9.27 0.96
N SER A 139 14.58 8.10 0.42
CA SER A 139 15.95 7.58 0.49
C SER A 139 16.84 8.02 -0.68
N CYS A 140 16.32 8.11 -1.90
CA CYS A 140 17.13 8.46 -3.09
C CYS A 140 16.60 9.60 -3.96
N ALA A 141 15.51 10.26 -3.55
CA ALA A 141 14.86 11.36 -4.25
C ALA A 141 14.28 11.04 -5.65
N GLN A 142 14.46 9.83 -6.18
CA GLN A 142 13.86 9.41 -7.46
C GLN A 142 12.33 9.41 -7.38
N LEU A 143 11.67 9.82 -8.46
CA LEU A 143 10.21 9.82 -8.53
C LEU A 143 9.66 8.40 -8.42
N MET A 144 8.71 8.22 -7.51
CA MET A 144 8.05 6.94 -7.28
C MET A 144 6.93 6.70 -8.29
N ASN A 145 6.77 5.44 -8.67
CA ASN A 145 5.76 5.00 -9.63
C ASN A 145 4.44 4.72 -8.93
N ARG A 146 3.40 5.50 -9.27
CA ARG A 146 2.04 5.33 -8.75
C ARG A 146 1.34 4.12 -9.38
N LYS A 147 0.87 3.17 -8.57
CA LYS A 147 0.26 1.91 -9.04
C LYS A 147 -0.94 1.50 -8.18
N ASN A 148 -1.95 0.88 -8.79
CA ASN A 148 -2.98 0.14 -8.03
C ASN A 148 -2.39 -1.19 -7.53
N PHE A 149 -2.34 -1.39 -6.22
CA PHE A 149 -1.78 -2.60 -5.63
C PHE A 149 -2.54 -3.85 -6.10
N GLY A 150 -1.82 -4.86 -6.60
CA GLY A 150 -2.43 -6.07 -7.16
C GLY A 150 -3.40 -5.83 -8.33
N GLY A 151 -3.39 -4.64 -8.96
CA GLY A 151 -4.24 -4.27 -10.10
C GLY A 151 -5.75 -4.16 -9.81
N THR A 152 -6.22 -4.69 -8.68
CA THR A 152 -7.65 -4.83 -8.35
C THR A 152 -7.98 -4.46 -6.91
N SER A 153 -6.98 -4.12 -6.07
CA SER A 153 -7.23 -3.79 -4.66
C SER A 153 -8.01 -2.49 -4.45
N GLY A 154 -7.90 -1.56 -5.41
CA GLY A 154 -8.46 -0.23 -5.24
C GLY A 154 -7.59 0.71 -4.40
N VAL A 155 -6.38 0.27 -4.00
CA VAL A 155 -5.42 1.04 -3.18
C VAL A 155 -4.26 1.49 -4.05
N VAL A 156 -3.95 2.78 -4.06
CA VAL A 156 -2.97 3.35 -4.97
C VAL A 156 -1.70 3.74 -4.22
N VAL A 157 -0.63 3.02 -4.49
CA VAL A 157 0.64 3.13 -3.77
C VAL A 157 1.72 3.75 -4.64
N ASP A 158 2.72 4.37 -4.03
CA ASP A 158 3.85 4.98 -4.73
C ASP A 158 5.13 4.13 -4.52
N VAL A 159 5.64 3.55 -5.60
CA VAL A 159 6.72 2.54 -5.53
C VAL A 159 8.06 3.10 -5.99
N CYS A 160 9.08 3.04 -5.13
CA CYS A 160 10.48 3.15 -5.51
C CYS A 160 11.02 1.76 -5.86
N SER A 161 11.65 1.58 -7.03
CA SER A 161 12.19 0.27 -7.44
C SER A 161 13.26 -0.27 -6.48
N LEU A 162 14.04 0.62 -5.85
CA LEU A 162 15.17 0.22 -5.00
C LEU A 162 14.81 0.11 -3.52
N HIS A 163 14.11 1.10 -2.96
CA HIS A 163 14.01 1.23 -1.50
C HIS A 163 12.73 0.66 -0.90
N GLY A 164 11.60 0.73 -1.60
CA GLY A 164 10.33 0.30 -1.01
C GLY A 164 9.11 0.98 -1.62
N THR A 165 8.01 0.90 -0.87
CA THR A 165 6.72 1.46 -1.27
C THR A 165 6.23 2.43 -0.20
N PHE A 166 5.77 3.60 -0.64
CA PHE A 166 5.06 4.55 0.20
C PHE A 166 3.56 4.27 0.16
N PHE A 167 2.95 4.29 1.35
CA PHE A 167 1.53 4.11 1.59
C PHE A 167 0.98 5.35 2.27
N ASP A 168 -0.15 5.88 1.80
CA ASP A 168 -0.89 6.91 2.51
C ASP A 168 -1.51 6.37 3.81
N ALA A 169 -2.06 7.28 4.62
CA ALA A 169 -2.76 6.92 5.84
C ALA A 169 -3.84 5.86 5.58
N GLY A 170 -3.76 4.74 6.29
CA GLY A 170 -4.73 3.64 6.18
C GLY A 170 -4.57 2.73 4.95
N GLU A 171 -3.65 3.01 4.02
CA GLU A 171 -3.49 2.18 2.81
C GLU A 171 -2.81 0.84 3.08
N LEU A 172 -1.72 0.81 3.86
CA LEU A 172 -1.04 -0.44 4.21
C LEU A 172 -1.99 -1.45 4.90
N PRO A 173 -2.77 -1.07 5.93
CA PRO A 173 -3.78 -1.96 6.52
C PRO A 173 -4.78 -2.51 5.50
N ARG A 174 -5.26 -1.68 4.57
CA ARG A 174 -6.19 -2.10 3.50
C ARG A 174 -5.56 -3.11 2.55
N VAL A 175 -4.31 -2.89 2.15
CA VAL A 175 -3.56 -3.83 1.31
C VAL A 175 -3.39 -5.17 2.02
N LEU A 176 -2.99 -5.16 3.29
CA LEU A 176 -2.84 -6.39 4.08
C LEU A 176 -4.18 -7.13 4.27
N ASP A 177 -5.29 -6.42 4.44
CA ASP A 177 -6.62 -7.03 4.49
C ASP A 177 -7.04 -7.61 3.13
N PHE A 178 -6.77 -6.91 2.03
CA PHE A 178 -7.02 -7.40 0.67
C PHE A 178 -6.27 -8.71 0.39
N VAL A 179 -4.98 -8.76 0.74
CA VAL A 179 -4.14 -9.96 0.62
C VAL A 179 -4.71 -11.09 1.48
N ARG A 180 -5.02 -10.82 2.75
CA ARG A 180 -5.59 -11.79 3.69
C ARG A 180 -6.90 -12.41 3.18
N ARG A 181 -7.72 -11.66 2.44
CA ARG A 181 -8.96 -12.16 1.82
C ARG A 181 -8.74 -12.91 0.50
N GLY A 182 -7.49 -13.15 0.10
CA GLY A 182 -7.12 -13.84 -1.14
C GLY A 182 -7.23 -12.97 -2.39
N GLY A 183 -7.28 -11.65 -2.25
CA GLY A 183 -7.40 -10.73 -3.37
C GLY A 183 -6.24 -10.84 -4.36
N LEU A 184 -5.01 -11.02 -3.86
CA LEU A 184 -3.82 -11.13 -4.71
C LEU A 184 -3.81 -12.41 -5.55
N ALA A 185 -4.18 -13.55 -4.96
CA ALA A 185 -4.30 -14.82 -5.67
C ALA A 185 -5.33 -14.74 -6.82
N LYS A 186 -6.48 -14.09 -6.58
CA LYS A 186 -7.50 -13.88 -7.62
C LYS A 186 -7.04 -12.93 -8.72
N ALA A 187 -6.35 -11.85 -8.36
CA ALA A 187 -5.78 -10.92 -9.34
C ALA A 187 -4.80 -11.63 -10.28
N ASN A 188 -3.90 -12.46 -9.72
CA ASN A 188 -2.96 -13.25 -10.50
C ASN A 188 -3.66 -14.25 -11.43
N ALA A 189 -4.69 -14.94 -10.94
CA ALA A 189 -5.50 -15.85 -11.76
C ALA A 189 -6.22 -15.13 -12.91
N ALA A 190 -6.77 -13.95 -12.65
CA ALA A 190 -7.43 -13.12 -13.66
C ALA A 190 -6.44 -12.62 -14.73
N LEU A 191 -5.22 -12.24 -14.35
CA LEU A 191 -4.16 -11.86 -15.29
C LEU A 191 -3.73 -13.04 -16.16
N ALA A 192 -3.55 -14.24 -15.58
CA ALA A 192 -3.21 -15.44 -16.32
C ALA A 192 -4.30 -15.85 -17.34
N ALA A 193 -5.57 -15.69 -16.97
CA ALA A 193 -6.71 -15.91 -17.89
C ALA A 193 -6.75 -14.89 -19.04
N GLN A 194 -6.38 -13.63 -18.79
CA GLN A 194 -6.31 -12.59 -19.82
C GLN A 194 -5.12 -12.79 -20.77
N ALA A 195 -3.96 -13.19 -20.25
CA ALA A 195 -2.78 -13.49 -21.07
C ALA A 195 -3.03 -14.68 -22.03
N SER A 196 -3.70 -15.73 -21.55
CA SER A 196 -4.03 -16.91 -22.37
C SER A 196 -5.12 -16.66 -23.42
N SER A 197 -6.08 -15.75 -23.18
CA SER A 197 -7.09 -15.37 -24.17
C SER A 197 -6.54 -14.44 -25.26
N SER A 198 -5.62 -13.53 -24.92
CA SER A 198 -4.97 -12.62 -25.88
C SER A 198 -4.12 -13.36 -26.92
N GLN A 199 -3.57 -14.53 -26.56
CA GLN A 199 -2.83 -15.41 -27.49
C GLN A 199 -3.72 -16.19 -28.47
N ARG A 200 -5.04 -16.21 -28.28
CA ARG A 200 -6.01 -16.91 -29.16
C ARG A 200 -6.76 -15.98 -30.12
N ALA A 201 -6.50 -14.68 -30.11
CA ALA A 201 -7.06 -13.77 -31.11
C ALA A 201 -6.43 -14.06 -32.49
N PRO A 202 -7.23 -14.32 -33.55
CA PRO A 202 -6.68 -14.62 -34.86
C PRO A 202 -5.92 -13.41 -35.40
N SER A 203 -4.68 -13.63 -35.84
CA SER A 203 -3.88 -12.58 -36.46
C SER A 203 -4.58 -12.13 -37.75
N THR A 204 -5.13 -10.92 -37.72
CA THR A 204 -5.54 -10.25 -38.95
C THR A 204 -4.25 -9.85 -39.67
N ARG A 205 -3.92 -10.64 -40.70
CA ARG A 205 -2.75 -10.47 -41.55
C ARG A 205 -2.78 -9.08 -42.21
N PHE A 206 -1.91 -8.17 -41.76
CA PHE A 206 -1.49 -7.02 -42.54
C PHE A 206 -0.16 -7.34 -43.25
N PRO A 207 -0.01 -7.07 -44.55
CA PRO A 207 1.23 -7.34 -45.28
C PRO A 207 2.30 -6.26 -45.01
N PRO A 208 3.60 -6.56 -45.24
CA PRO A 208 4.70 -5.73 -44.74
C PRO A 208 5.15 -4.63 -45.72
N ALA A 209 5.64 -3.51 -45.19
CA ALA A 209 6.46 -2.56 -45.92
C ALA A 209 7.62 -2.02 -45.05
N ARG A 210 8.82 -2.53 -45.39
CA ARG A 210 10.21 -2.03 -45.32
C ARG A 210 10.76 -1.19 -44.14
N GLU A 211 11.99 -1.59 -43.80
CA GLU A 211 12.87 -1.20 -42.69
C GLU A 211 13.46 0.22 -42.76
N SER A 212 13.71 0.79 -41.57
CA SER A 212 15.03 1.34 -41.23
C SER A 212 15.28 1.22 -39.72
N VAL A 213 16.42 0.63 -39.37
CA VAL A 213 16.88 0.27 -38.02
C VAL A 213 17.38 1.50 -37.26
N GLY A 214 16.99 1.61 -35.99
CA GLY A 214 17.60 2.46 -34.96
C GLY A 214 17.52 1.75 -33.60
N PRO A 215 18.55 1.84 -32.72
CA PRO A 215 18.65 0.97 -31.56
C PRO A 215 17.61 1.30 -30.47
N THR A 216 16.89 0.24 -30.12
CA THR A 216 16.09 -0.06 -28.92
C THR A 216 16.13 0.90 -27.73
N LEU A 217 15.01 1.60 -27.50
CA LEU A 217 14.55 2.08 -26.18
C LEU A 217 13.15 1.48 -25.90
N LEU A 218 13.07 0.16 -25.98
CA LEU A 218 11.88 -0.64 -25.70
C LEU A 218 12.28 -1.76 -24.75
N GLU A 219 12.44 -1.45 -23.47
CA GLU A 219 12.39 -2.46 -22.40
C GLU A 219 11.99 -1.91 -21.01
N ASP A 220 11.67 -0.62 -20.89
CA ASP A 220 11.40 0.02 -19.58
C ASP A 220 9.92 0.09 -19.15
N LEU A 221 8.98 -0.52 -19.87
CA LEU A 221 7.54 -0.45 -19.52
C LEU A 221 6.88 -1.80 -19.20
N ALA A 222 7.62 -2.91 -19.29
CA ALA A 222 7.16 -4.23 -18.84
C ALA A 222 7.53 -4.54 -17.37
N GLY A 223 8.54 -3.85 -16.80
CA GLY A 223 9.14 -4.17 -15.50
C GLY A 223 8.32 -3.82 -14.26
N ILE A 224 7.18 -3.15 -14.42
CA ILE A 224 6.42 -2.58 -13.29
C ILE A 224 5.22 -3.46 -12.89
N VAL A 225 4.61 -4.17 -13.85
CA VAL A 225 3.59 -5.20 -13.61
C VAL A 225 4.25 -6.51 -13.18
N GLY A 226 5.47 -6.77 -13.67
CA GLY A 226 6.32 -7.87 -13.22
C GLY A 226 6.79 -7.74 -11.77
N PHE A 227 6.87 -6.54 -11.19
CA PHE A 227 7.53 -6.37 -9.88
C PHE A 227 6.85 -7.10 -8.71
N LEU A 228 5.52 -7.15 -8.62
CA LEU A 228 4.85 -7.96 -7.57
C LEU A 228 4.92 -9.47 -7.85
N VAL A 229 5.00 -9.85 -9.12
CA VAL A 229 5.24 -11.24 -9.54
C VAL A 229 6.68 -11.65 -9.24
N ASP A 230 7.71 -10.85 -9.53
CA ASP A 230 9.11 -11.11 -9.20
C ASP A 230 9.42 -10.97 -7.69
N VAL A 231 8.66 -10.15 -6.97
CA VAL A 231 8.72 -10.03 -5.51
C VAL A 231 8.15 -11.29 -4.83
N LEU A 232 7.26 -12.07 -5.46
CA LEU A 232 6.68 -13.27 -4.79
C LEU A 232 6.91 -14.60 -5.55
N ALA A 233 7.49 -14.61 -6.74
CA ALA A 233 7.62 -15.81 -7.59
C ALA A 233 9.02 -16.41 -7.71
N ARG A 234 10.06 -15.86 -7.07
CA ARG A 234 11.36 -16.52 -6.97
C ARG A 234 11.46 -17.28 -5.66
N LYS A 235 11.28 -18.61 -5.76
CA LYS A 235 11.61 -19.60 -4.72
C LYS A 235 13.07 -19.53 -4.32
#